data_AF-A0A402A0N3-F1
#
_entry.id   AF-A0A402A0N3-F1
#
_cell.length_a   1.000
_cell.length_b   1.000
_cell.length_c   1.000
_cell.angle_alpha   90.00
_cell.angle_beta   90.00
_cell.angle_gamma   90.00
#
_symmetry.space_group_name_H-M   'P 1'
#
loop_
_entity.id
_entity.type
_entity.pdbx_description
1 polymer ?
#
loop_
_entity_poly.entity_id
_entity_poly.type
_entity_poly.pdbx_seq_one_letter_code
_entity_poly.pdbx_strand_id
1 'polypeptide(L)'
;MQQLSSKPDYSAPLEPEQSVLSDRRPPRSLVWSYRLLWLTFFIFFASTGAGKLWDRYWHATHRFDNFWSPPHFFVFIMTMITGLLVATIAFTPRLNACFGPSIRMPVLRMKVAGPLVILGGGLVALTITIMLDNFWHSAFGLDETQWSVPHAMLGWSWFTIIMGFVAARIAFRAYRPINWLTTLIISLLFLEFVCPAILGPFYLNYSPHLVQALKNIPIVRTEPSAQHMYHIYLQFSLTRQTSPLYIPQVAFFAGLAMAFLRALEKRARIYLLAPFLWSLLLMGRDLYTLYFLHYRGIVHVNQILPVALQEPSLWLPIPLFAAVLTFTLLHRTSFTETRCYLLSGIVFGVCTFGIWHDTPWKVLLALPAALTVLGGSYVGKWLYRLMEKPTLEDLMRFLLITCAQIPALLGVVDLFLRRSTPFP
;
A
#
# COMPACT_ATOMS: atom_id res chain seq x y z
N MET A 1 -74.29 11.98 -34.66
CA MET A 1 -73.25 11.47 -33.74
C MET A 1 -72.03 12.39 -33.83
N GLN A 2 -71.90 13.31 -32.88
CA GLN A 2 -70.72 14.15 -32.67
C GLN A 2 -69.66 13.34 -31.92
N GLN A 3 -68.43 13.29 -32.43
CA GLN A 3 -67.24 12.93 -31.64
C GLN A 3 -66.15 13.96 -31.92
N LEU A 4 -65.97 14.86 -30.95
CA LEU A 4 -64.84 15.77 -30.83
C LEU A 4 -63.62 14.97 -30.37
N SER A 5 -62.59 14.89 -31.21
CA SER A 5 -61.27 14.38 -30.85
C SER A 5 -60.41 15.56 -30.41
N SER A 6 -60.21 15.70 -29.10
CA SER A 6 -59.22 16.62 -28.53
C SER A 6 -57.83 15.99 -28.58
N LYS A 7 -56.91 16.62 -29.31
CA LYS A 7 -55.47 16.31 -29.23
C LYS A 7 -54.92 16.84 -27.89
N PRO A 8 -54.08 16.08 -27.17
CA PRO A 8 -53.38 16.60 -26.00
C PRO A 8 -52.28 17.57 -26.43
N ASP A 9 -52.26 18.72 -25.78
CA ASP A 9 -51.30 19.81 -25.95
C ASP A 9 -49.97 19.43 -25.28
N TYR A 10 -48.89 19.34 -26.05
CA TYR A 10 -47.54 18.95 -25.59
C TYR A 10 -46.61 20.17 -25.46
N SER A 11 -47.10 21.25 -24.85
CA SER A 11 -46.29 22.44 -24.58
C SER A 11 -46.32 22.85 -23.11
N ALA A 12 -45.85 21.95 -22.24
CA ALA A 12 -45.37 22.33 -20.91
C ALA A 12 -43.86 22.09 -20.83
N PRO A 13 -43.03 23.11 -20.53
CA PRO A 13 -41.64 22.89 -20.21
C PRO A 13 -41.58 22.00 -18.97
N LEU A 14 -40.85 20.88 -19.05
CA LEU A 14 -40.44 20.11 -17.89
C LEU A 14 -39.53 21.01 -17.05
N GLU A 15 -40.10 21.72 -16.07
CA GLU A 15 -39.31 22.41 -15.06
C GLU A 15 -38.38 21.38 -14.38
N PRO A 16 -37.10 21.73 -14.15
CA PRO A 16 -36.16 20.81 -13.54
C PRO A 16 -36.57 20.56 -12.09
N GLU A 17 -36.98 19.33 -11.81
CA GLU A 17 -37.17 18.71 -10.48
C GLU A 17 -35.83 18.61 -9.70
N GLN A 18 -34.95 19.61 -9.83
CA GLN A 18 -33.67 19.73 -9.12
C GLN A 18 -33.73 20.74 -7.97
N SER A 19 -34.79 21.57 -7.88
CA SER A 19 -34.90 22.60 -6.83
C SER A 19 -35.47 22.10 -5.49
N VAL A 20 -36.07 20.90 -5.43
CA VAL A 20 -36.74 20.39 -4.21
C VAL A 20 -35.81 19.56 -3.31
N LEU A 21 -34.58 19.25 -3.75
CA LEU A 21 -33.63 18.42 -2.99
C LEU A 21 -32.59 19.20 -2.17
N SER A 22 -32.53 20.53 -2.27
CA SER A 22 -31.48 21.32 -1.61
C SER A 22 -31.70 21.56 -0.11
N ASP A 23 -32.87 21.25 0.45
CA ASP A 23 -33.26 21.69 1.81
C ASP A 23 -33.35 20.56 2.87
N ARG A 24 -33.11 19.29 2.49
CA ARG A 24 -33.13 18.20 3.47
C ARG A 24 -31.77 18.09 4.17
N ARG A 25 -31.72 18.53 5.43
CA ARG A 25 -30.58 18.24 6.32
C ARG A 25 -30.22 16.75 6.27
N PRO A 26 -28.93 16.39 6.16
CA PRO A 26 -28.52 15.00 6.05
C PRO A 26 -28.96 14.22 7.30
N PRO A 27 -29.35 12.93 7.16
CA PRO A 27 -29.71 12.09 8.31
C PRO A 27 -28.59 12.08 9.35
N ARG A 28 -28.95 12.14 10.65
CA ARG A 28 -27.97 12.14 11.74
C ARG A 28 -27.01 10.94 11.67
N SER A 29 -27.50 9.76 11.30
CA SER A 29 -26.68 8.54 11.15
C SER A 29 -25.59 8.69 10.08
N LEU A 30 -25.88 9.39 8.97
CA LEU A 30 -24.92 9.63 7.89
C LEU A 30 -23.78 10.53 8.36
N VAL A 31 -24.11 11.64 9.05
CA VAL A 31 -23.11 12.57 9.61
C VAL A 31 -22.25 11.87 10.66
N TRP A 32 -22.86 11.11 11.57
CA TRP A 32 -22.15 10.34 12.59
C TRP A 32 -21.26 9.26 11.99
N SER A 33 -21.74 8.50 11.00
CA SER A 33 -20.94 7.47 10.32
C SER A 33 -19.71 8.05 9.63
N TYR A 34 -19.86 9.22 8.98
CA TYR A 34 -18.74 9.92 8.36
C TYR A 34 -17.71 10.42 9.39
N ARG A 35 -18.16 10.94 10.53
CA ARG A 35 -17.26 11.35 11.62
C ARG A 35 -16.52 10.15 12.23
N LEU A 36 -17.23 9.05 12.45
CA LEU A 36 -16.65 7.81 12.95
C LEU A 36 -15.62 7.24 11.99
N LEU A 37 -15.87 7.27 10.67
CA LEU A 37 -14.87 6.88 9.67
C LEU A 37 -13.55 7.64 9.87
N TRP A 38 -13.60 8.97 9.99
CA TRP A 38 -12.39 9.78 10.19
C TRP A 38 -11.73 9.56 11.54
N LEU A 39 -12.52 9.47 12.62
CA LEU A 39 -11.98 9.14 13.95
C LEU A 39 -11.22 7.81 13.92
N THR A 40 -11.84 6.77 13.37
CA THR A 40 -11.23 5.45 13.20
C THR A 40 -9.98 5.51 12.32
N PHE A 41 -10.02 6.27 11.22
CA PHE A 41 -8.85 6.47 10.36
C PHE A 41 -7.69 7.14 11.10
N PHE A 42 -7.94 8.21 11.86
CA PHE A 42 -6.87 8.92 12.58
C PHE A 42 -6.27 8.09 13.72
N ILE A 43 -7.08 7.30 14.43
CA ILE A 43 -6.57 6.37 15.45
C ILE A 43 -5.68 5.30 14.81
N PHE A 44 -6.14 4.70 13.70
CA PHE A 44 -5.34 3.74 12.94
C PHE A 44 -4.05 4.37 12.38
N PHE A 45 -4.15 5.59 11.85
CA PHE A 45 -3.01 6.29 11.29
C PHE A 45 -2.00 6.70 12.37
N ALA A 46 -2.45 7.06 13.58
CA ALA A 46 -1.56 7.28 14.71
C ALA A 46 -0.79 5.99 15.07
N SER A 47 -1.49 4.85 15.11
CA SER A 47 -0.86 3.52 15.31
C SER A 47 0.23 3.24 14.27
N THR A 48 -0.12 3.33 12.99
CA THR A 48 0.75 2.90 11.89
C THR A 48 1.81 3.92 11.49
N GLY A 49 1.52 5.22 11.60
CA GLY A 49 2.43 6.30 11.28
C GLY A 49 3.41 6.57 12.43
N ALA A 50 2.88 6.95 13.59
CA ALA A 50 3.71 7.31 14.74
C ALA A 50 4.28 6.07 15.45
N GLY A 51 3.45 5.04 15.66
CA GLY A 51 3.86 3.82 16.34
C GLY A 51 4.99 3.10 15.61
N LYS A 52 4.87 2.90 14.30
CA LYS A 52 5.93 2.26 13.47
C LYS A 52 7.25 3.05 13.45
N LEU A 53 7.18 4.38 13.41
CA LEU A 53 8.39 5.21 13.43
C LEU A 53 9.07 5.13 14.80
N TRP A 54 8.27 5.20 15.86
CA TRP A 54 8.76 5.05 17.23
C TRP A 54 9.38 3.67 17.45
N ASP A 55 8.72 2.63 16.97
CA ASP A 55 9.20 1.25 17.04
C ASP A 55 10.57 1.06 16.38
N ARG A 56 10.72 1.53 15.14
CA ARG A 56 12.02 1.51 14.43
C ARG A 56 13.11 2.25 15.18
N TYR A 57 12.80 3.43 15.71
CA TYR A 57 13.75 4.21 16.49
C TYR A 57 14.13 3.49 17.79
N TRP A 58 13.15 2.85 18.44
CA TRP A 58 13.36 2.06 19.65
C TRP A 58 14.34 0.91 19.40
N HIS A 59 14.09 0.09 18.36
CA HIS A 59 14.99 -1.00 17.97
C HIS A 59 16.41 -0.54 17.56
N ALA A 60 16.54 0.69 17.05
CA ALA A 60 17.85 1.24 16.70
C ALA A 60 18.63 1.84 17.89
N THR A 61 17.99 2.00 19.06
CA THR A 61 18.58 2.71 20.22
C THR A 61 18.55 1.93 21.53
N HIS A 62 17.68 0.92 21.65
CA HIS A 62 17.51 0.10 22.84
C HIS A 62 17.78 -1.36 22.49
N ARG A 63 18.33 -2.11 23.45
CA ARG A 63 18.38 -3.57 23.33
C ARG A 63 16.96 -4.11 23.36
N PHE A 64 16.74 -5.21 22.67
CA PHE A 64 15.44 -5.85 22.71
C PHE A 64 15.27 -6.61 24.02
N ASP A 65 14.51 -6.02 24.92
CA ASP A 65 14.31 -6.60 26.26
C ASP A 65 13.14 -7.61 26.27
N ASN A 66 12.00 -7.28 25.64
CA ASN A 66 10.86 -8.19 25.46
C ASN A 66 9.88 -7.68 24.38
N PHE A 67 8.91 -8.54 24.01
CA PHE A 67 7.86 -8.25 23.04
C PHE A 67 6.91 -7.09 23.44
N TRP A 68 6.85 -6.71 24.72
CA TRP A 68 5.92 -5.69 25.23
C TRP A 68 6.59 -4.32 25.40
N SER A 69 7.41 -3.94 24.42
CA SER A 69 8.03 -2.61 24.38
C SER A 69 6.96 -1.50 24.36
N PRO A 70 7.28 -0.29 24.86
CA PRO A 70 6.36 0.85 24.77
C PRO A 70 5.76 1.11 23.38
N PRO A 71 6.53 1.09 22.26
CA PRO A 71 5.94 1.26 20.93
C PRO A 71 5.00 0.12 20.54
N HIS A 72 5.32 -1.14 20.85
CA HIS A 72 4.42 -2.28 20.59
C HIS A 72 3.10 -2.12 21.34
N PHE A 73 3.16 -1.79 22.64
CA PHE A 73 1.97 -1.60 23.46
C PHE A 73 1.07 -0.48 22.91
N PHE A 74 1.67 0.63 22.47
CA PHE A 74 0.96 1.73 21.82
C PHE A 74 0.24 1.27 20.53
N VAL A 75 0.96 0.57 19.65
CA VAL A 75 0.40 0.03 18.40
C VAL A 75 -0.76 -0.92 18.68
N PHE A 76 -0.64 -1.80 19.68
CA PHE A 76 -1.67 -2.77 20.04
C PHE A 76 -2.94 -2.09 20.56
N ILE A 77 -2.82 -1.12 21.48
CA ILE A 77 -3.97 -0.39 22.01
C ILE A 77 -4.69 0.36 20.89
N MET A 78 -3.96 1.11 20.07
CA MET A 78 -4.58 1.90 19.00
C MET A 78 -5.25 1.00 17.95
N THR A 79 -4.65 -0.15 17.64
CA THR A 79 -5.23 -1.15 16.73
C THR A 79 -6.47 -1.79 17.33
N MET A 80 -6.46 -2.13 18.63
CA MET A 80 -7.62 -2.67 19.35
C MET A 80 -8.78 -1.67 19.34
N ILE A 81 -8.53 -0.40 19.67
CA ILE A 81 -9.55 0.66 19.63
C ILE A 81 -10.12 0.80 18.22
N THR A 82 -9.27 0.77 17.19
CA THR A 82 -9.69 0.79 15.79
C THR A 82 -10.62 -0.39 15.48
N GLY A 83 -10.23 -1.61 15.89
CA GLY A 83 -11.04 -2.83 15.74
C GLY A 83 -12.41 -2.72 16.40
N LEU A 84 -12.46 -2.25 17.65
CA LEU A 84 -13.71 -2.05 18.39
C LEU A 84 -14.62 -1.01 17.72
N LEU A 85 -14.07 0.09 17.21
CA LEU A 85 -14.84 1.09 16.46
C LEU A 85 -15.40 0.51 15.16
N VAL A 86 -14.59 -0.22 14.38
CA VAL A 86 -15.05 -0.86 13.15
C VAL A 86 -16.13 -1.91 13.43
N ALA A 87 -15.94 -2.74 14.45
CA ALA A 87 -16.97 -3.69 14.90
C ALA A 87 -18.26 -2.96 15.30
N THR A 88 -18.16 -1.90 16.12
CA THR A 88 -19.32 -1.09 16.52
C THR A 88 -20.09 -0.54 15.31
N ILE A 89 -19.38 -0.01 14.30
CA ILE A 89 -19.98 0.49 13.07
C ILE A 89 -20.66 -0.66 12.29
N ALA A 90 -19.97 -1.78 12.10
CA ALA A 90 -20.45 -2.93 11.33
C ALA A 90 -21.68 -3.60 11.96
N PHE A 91 -21.69 -3.72 13.30
CA PHE A 91 -22.78 -4.35 14.04
C PHE A 91 -23.95 -3.39 14.36
N THR A 92 -23.82 -2.10 14.08
CA THR A 92 -24.91 -1.13 14.22
C THR A 92 -25.61 -0.91 12.87
N PRO A 93 -26.83 -1.44 12.61
CA PRO A 93 -27.43 -1.45 11.28
C PRO A 93 -27.55 -0.06 10.63
N ARG A 94 -27.88 0.96 11.42
CA ARG A 94 -28.02 2.35 10.96
C ARG A 94 -26.70 2.97 10.50
N LEU A 95 -25.57 2.57 11.10
CA LEU A 95 -24.24 3.05 10.73
C LEU A 95 -23.70 2.24 9.55
N ASN A 96 -23.74 0.91 9.64
CA ASN A 96 -23.33 -0.01 8.59
C ASN A 96 -23.93 0.34 7.21
N ALA A 97 -25.23 0.65 7.16
CA ALA A 97 -25.91 1.02 5.91
C ALA A 97 -25.34 2.27 5.21
N CYS A 98 -24.59 3.12 5.92
CA CYS A 98 -23.96 4.32 5.34
C CYS A 98 -22.62 4.03 4.63
N PHE A 99 -22.05 2.83 4.78
CA PHE A 99 -20.75 2.45 4.21
C PHE A 99 -20.87 1.76 2.84
N GLY A 100 -22.01 1.93 2.14
CA GLY A 100 -22.20 1.45 0.78
C GLY A 100 -22.90 0.09 0.68
N PRO A 101 -22.77 -0.60 -0.48
CA PRO A 101 -23.47 -1.86 -0.73
C PRO A 101 -23.16 -2.91 0.34
N SER A 102 -24.22 -3.49 0.91
CA SER A 102 -24.10 -4.52 1.94
C SER A 102 -24.20 -5.93 1.37
N ILE A 103 -23.38 -6.82 1.90
CA ILE A 103 -23.27 -8.22 1.47
C ILE A 103 -23.70 -9.09 2.64
N ARG A 104 -24.45 -10.16 2.34
CA ARG A 104 -24.87 -11.12 3.35
C ARG A 104 -23.69 -11.99 3.74
N MET A 105 -23.22 -11.85 4.98
CA MET A 105 -22.15 -12.66 5.53
C MET A 105 -22.73 -13.99 6.01
N PRO A 106 -22.32 -15.14 5.45
CA PRO A 106 -22.91 -16.44 5.78
C PRO A 106 -22.68 -16.82 7.24
N VAL A 107 -21.47 -16.57 7.76
CA VAL A 107 -21.08 -16.90 9.15
C VAL A 107 -21.77 -15.99 10.15
N LEU A 108 -21.78 -14.68 9.92
CA LEU A 108 -22.36 -13.70 10.85
C LEU A 108 -23.89 -13.60 10.74
N ARG A 109 -24.50 -14.26 9.75
CA ARG A 109 -25.94 -14.23 9.45
C ARG A 109 -26.53 -12.81 9.34
N MET A 110 -25.71 -11.82 9.02
CA MET A 110 -26.09 -10.41 8.89
C MET A 110 -25.53 -9.78 7.62
N LYS A 111 -26.08 -8.62 7.24
CA LYS A 111 -25.58 -7.83 6.11
C LYS A 111 -24.51 -6.85 6.59
N VAL A 112 -23.32 -6.89 6.00
CA VAL A 112 -22.21 -5.97 6.31
C VAL A 112 -21.80 -5.23 5.03
N ALA A 113 -21.55 -3.93 5.13
CA ALA A 113 -21.07 -3.13 4.01
C ALA A 113 -19.72 -3.65 3.50
N GLY A 114 -19.55 -3.77 2.18
CA GLY A 114 -18.31 -4.28 1.56
C GLY A 114 -17.03 -3.60 2.08
N PRO A 115 -16.96 -2.27 2.20
CA PRO A 115 -15.81 -1.59 2.79
C PRO A 115 -15.48 -2.02 4.23
N LEU A 116 -16.51 -2.30 5.04
CA LEU A 116 -16.32 -2.77 6.42
C LEU A 116 -15.87 -4.23 6.48
N VAL A 117 -16.22 -5.05 5.48
CA VAL A 117 -15.68 -6.41 5.35
C VAL A 117 -14.18 -6.36 5.03
N ILE A 118 -13.76 -5.49 4.10
CA ILE A 118 -12.33 -5.29 3.80
C ILE A 118 -11.59 -4.78 5.05
N LEU A 119 -12.09 -3.70 5.65
CA LEU A 119 -11.47 -3.06 6.81
C LEU A 119 -11.40 -4.02 8.01
N GLY A 120 -12.50 -4.69 8.35
CA GLY A 120 -12.57 -5.65 9.43
C GLY A 120 -11.71 -6.89 9.17
N GLY A 121 -11.70 -7.42 7.94
CA GLY A 121 -10.84 -8.54 7.56
C GLY A 121 -9.36 -8.23 7.69
N GLY A 122 -8.94 -7.03 7.28
CA GLY A 122 -7.57 -6.55 7.49
C GLY A 122 -7.20 -6.37 8.96
N LEU A 123 -8.13 -5.88 9.80
CA LEU A 123 -7.90 -5.73 11.25
C LEU A 123 -7.83 -7.09 11.95
N VAL A 124 -8.68 -8.05 11.58
CA VAL A 124 -8.61 -9.42 12.11
C VAL A 124 -7.28 -10.07 11.73
N ALA A 125 -6.86 -9.94 10.47
CA ALA A 125 -5.56 -10.43 10.02
C ALA A 125 -4.43 -9.78 10.80
N LEU A 126 -4.45 -8.46 10.98
CA LEU A 126 -3.46 -7.74 11.78
C LEU A 126 -3.37 -8.24 13.23
N THR A 127 -4.51 -8.58 13.86
CA THR A 127 -4.49 -9.18 15.21
C THR A 127 -3.83 -10.56 15.21
N ILE A 128 -4.09 -11.39 14.20
CA ILE A 128 -3.41 -12.69 14.06
C ILE A 128 -1.91 -12.47 13.82
N THR A 129 -1.53 -11.45 13.05
CA THR A 129 -0.13 -11.08 12.81
C THR A 129 0.60 -10.85 14.11
N ILE A 130 0.03 -10.08 15.04
CA ILE A 130 0.66 -9.78 16.34
C ILE A 130 0.95 -11.07 17.13
N MET A 131 0.05 -12.06 17.09
CA MET A 131 0.26 -13.35 17.75
C MET A 131 1.37 -14.16 17.09
N LEU A 132 1.38 -14.21 15.75
CA LEU A 132 2.39 -14.91 14.98
C LEU A 132 3.77 -14.26 15.13
N ASP A 133 3.83 -12.93 15.21
CA ASP A 133 5.06 -12.16 15.40
C ASP A 133 5.76 -12.52 16.71
N ASN A 134 5.01 -12.59 17.82
CA ASN A 134 5.57 -13.03 19.10
C ASN A 134 6.10 -14.49 19.05
N PHE A 135 5.37 -15.39 18.38
CA PHE A 135 5.81 -16.77 18.20
C PHE A 135 7.12 -16.83 17.39
N TRP A 136 7.20 -16.03 16.33
CA TRP A 136 8.31 -16.04 15.39
C TRP A 136 9.56 -15.41 15.99
N HIS A 137 9.41 -14.34 16.77
CA HIS A 137 10.47 -13.81 17.63
C HIS A 137 10.96 -14.81 18.67
N SER A 138 10.08 -15.62 19.25
CA SER A 138 10.47 -16.68 20.20
C SER A 138 11.26 -17.80 19.52
N ALA A 139 10.97 -18.09 18.25
CA ALA A 139 11.61 -19.16 17.50
C ALA A 139 12.93 -18.74 16.82
N PHE A 140 13.02 -17.49 16.34
CA PHE A 140 14.12 -17.03 15.48
C PHE A 140 14.86 -15.79 16.02
N GLY A 141 14.40 -15.20 17.12
CA GLY A 141 15.00 -14.02 17.76
C GLY A 141 14.48 -12.68 17.23
N LEU A 142 15.16 -11.61 17.63
CA LEU A 142 14.86 -10.24 17.20
C LEU A 142 15.06 -10.07 15.69
N ASP A 143 14.08 -9.41 15.06
CA ASP A 143 13.99 -9.09 13.64
C ASP A 143 13.86 -10.29 12.69
N GLU A 144 13.06 -10.04 11.64
CA GLU A 144 12.74 -11.04 10.65
C GLU A 144 12.85 -10.48 9.26
N THR A 145 13.03 -11.37 8.29
CA THR A 145 12.98 -10.89 6.91
C THR A 145 11.61 -10.29 6.65
N GLN A 146 11.53 -9.27 5.78
CA GLN A 146 10.23 -8.71 5.37
C GLN A 146 9.35 -9.72 4.60
N TRP A 147 9.83 -10.94 4.39
CA TRP A 147 9.08 -12.07 3.85
C TRP A 147 8.71 -13.13 4.88
N SER A 148 9.10 -12.99 6.15
CA SER A 148 8.56 -13.86 7.20
C SER A 148 7.04 -13.74 7.27
N VAL A 149 6.37 -14.78 7.75
CA VAL A 149 4.89 -14.80 7.80
C VAL A 149 4.33 -13.57 8.51
N PRO A 150 4.74 -13.22 9.75
CA PRO A 150 4.11 -12.09 10.42
C PRO A 150 4.46 -10.75 9.77
N HIS A 151 5.69 -10.53 9.29
CA HIS A 151 6.04 -9.26 8.63
C HIS A 151 5.36 -9.08 7.27
N ALA A 152 5.28 -10.15 6.47
CA ALA A 152 4.51 -10.14 5.23
C ALA A 152 3.03 -9.88 5.56
N MET A 153 2.47 -10.59 6.54
CA MET A 153 1.06 -10.42 6.92
C MET A 153 0.79 -9.02 7.51
N LEU A 154 1.76 -8.41 8.21
CA LEU A 154 1.68 -7.03 8.70
C LEU A 154 1.51 -6.05 7.54
N GLY A 155 2.40 -6.13 6.54
CA GLY A 155 2.36 -5.27 5.36
C GLY A 155 1.06 -5.42 4.57
N TRP A 156 0.64 -6.66 4.31
CA TRP A 156 -0.60 -6.93 3.58
C TRP A 156 -1.87 -6.59 4.38
N SER A 157 -1.86 -6.73 5.71
CA SER A 157 -2.98 -6.32 6.57
C SER A 157 -3.13 -4.80 6.58
N TRP A 158 -2.03 -4.06 6.71
CA TRP A 158 -2.09 -2.60 6.59
C TRP A 158 -2.59 -2.13 5.22
N PHE A 159 -2.10 -2.75 4.14
CA PHE A 159 -2.63 -2.47 2.80
C PHE A 159 -4.14 -2.75 2.71
N THR A 160 -4.58 -3.90 3.21
CA THR A 160 -6.00 -4.29 3.25
C THR A 160 -6.84 -3.28 4.04
N ILE A 161 -6.37 -2.83 5.20
CA ILE A 161 -7.05 -1.83 6.03
C ILE A 161 -7.17 -0.49 5.31
N ILE A 162 -6.11 -0.01 4.67
CA ILE A 162 -6.13 1.22 3.88
C ILE A 162 -7.11 1.10 2.71
N MET A 163 -7.15 -0.03 2.02
CA MET A 163 -8.16 -0.30 0.99
C MET A 163 -9.59 -0.24 1.54
N GLY A 164 -9.82 -0.72 2.76
CA GLY A 164 -11.09 -0.60 3.46
C GLY A 164 -11.47 0.87 3.73
N PHE A 165 -10.53 1.70 4.20
CA PHE A 165 -10.74 3.13 4.37
C PHE A 165 -11.02 3.87 3.06
N VAL A 166 -10.29 3.53 1.99
CA VAL A 166 -10.51 4.11 0.66
C VAL A 166 -11.89 3.74 0.13
N ALA A 167 -12.27 2.46 0.20
CA ALA A 167 -13.59 2.00 -0.21
C ALA A 167 -14.71 2.66 0.61
N ALA A 168 -14.52 2.81 1.92
CA ALA A 168 -15.46 3.51 2.79
C ALA A 168 -15.59 4.99 2.39
N ARG A 169 -14.45 5.65 2.11
CA ARG A 169 -14.48 7.05 1.64
C ARG A 169 -15.20 7.19 0.30
N ILE A 170 -15.02 6.26 -0.63
CA ILE A 170 -15.75 6.21 -1.90
C ILE A 170 -17.25 6.07 -1.68
N ALA A 171 -17.69 5.24 -0.71
CA ALA A 171 -19.10 5.10 -0.38
C ALA A 171 -19.75 6.42 0.06
N PHE A 172 -19.02 7.28 0.76
CA PHE A 172 -19.50 8.61 1.17
C PHE A 172 -19.46 9.68 0.06
N ARG A 173 -19.12 9.35 -1.19
CA ARG A 173 -18.98 10.35 -2.27
C ARG A 173 -20.26 11.13 -2.57
N ALA A 174 -21.44 10.52 -2.36
CA ALA A 174 -22.73 11.19 -2.54
C ALA A 174 -23.02 12.24 -1.45
N TYR A 175 -22.54 12.00 -0.23
CA TYR A 175 -22.68 12.95 0.88
C TYR A 175 -21.60 14.03 0.87
N ARG A 176 -20.34 13.62 0.65
CA ARG A 176 -19.18 14.49 0.54
C ARG A 176 -18.41 14.12 -0.73
N PRO A 177 -18.55 14.89 -1.82
CA PRO A 177 -17.80 14.65 -3.05
C PRO A 177 -16.30 14.54 -2.79
N ILE A 178 -15.62 13.68 -3.55
CA ILE A 178 -14.16 13.52 -3.46
C ILE A 178 -13.53 14.64 -4.27
N ASN A 179 -12.90 15.59 -3.59
CA ASN A 179 -12.14 16.67 -4.24
C ASN A 179 -10.74 16.18 -4.66
N TRP A 180 -10.04 16.99 -5.44
CA TRP A 180 -8.72 16.64 -5.97
C TRP A 180 -7.70 16.33 -4.85
N LEU A 181 -7.76 17.04 -3.72
CA LEU A 181 -6.85 16.83 -2.59
C LEU A 181 -7.10 15.49 -1.91
N THR A 182 -8.37 15.12 -1.73
CA THR A 182 -8.74 13.81 -1.17
C THR A 182 -8.28 12.69 -2.10
N THR A 183 -8.48 12.84 -3.42
CA THR A 183 -7.97 11.89 -4.42
C THR A 183 -6.45 11.75 -4.34
N LEU A 184 -5.73 12.88 -4.20
CA LEU A 184 -4.28 12.88 -4.06
C LEU A 184 -3.84 12.12 -2.79
N ILE A 185 -4.46 12.39 -1.64
CA ILE A 185 -4.16 11.70 -0.38
C ILE A 185 -4.43 10.19 -0.49
N ILE A 186 -5.58 9.79 -1.05
CA ILE A 186 -5.90 8.37 -1.31
C ILE A 186 -4.83 7.74 -2.19
N SER A 187 -4.38 8.45 -3.23
CA SER A 187 -3.35 7.97 -4.16
C SER A 187 -2.02 7.76 -3.44
N LEU A 188 -1.60 8.71 -2.59
CA LEU A 188 -0.36 8.61 -1.81
C LEU A 188 -0.43 7.47 -0.79
N LEU A 189 -1.55 7.32 -0.06
CA LEU A 189 -1.75 6.21 0.87
C LEU A 189 -1.73 4.86 0.15
N PHE A 190 -2.40 4.77 -1.00
CA PHE A 190 -2.38 3.54 -1.80
C PHE A 190 -0.95 3.15 -2.18
N LEU A 191 -0.18 4.09 -2.74
CA LEU A 191 1.22 3.87 -3.13
C LEU A 191 2.09 3.47 -1.94
N GLU A 192 1.96 4.19 -0.81
CA GLU A 192 2.78 3.96 0.38
C GLU A 192 2.54 2.60 1.02
N PHE A 193 1.31 2.07 0.98
CA PHE A 193 1.01 0.79 1.62
C PHE A 193 1.12 -0.41 0.67
N VAL A 194 0.89 -0.22 -0.63
CA VAL A 194 1.01 -1.33 -1.59
C VAL A 194 2.45 -1.60 -2.01
N CYS A 195 3.29 -0.56 -2.10
CA CYS A 195 4.70 -0.70 -2.48
C CYS A 195 5.48 -1.64 -1.52
N PRO A 196 5.52 -1.41 -0.20
CA PRO A 196 6.21 -2.29 0.74
C PRO A 196 5.63 -3.71 0.75
N ALA A 197 4.30 -3.85 0.68
CA ALA A 197 3.64 -5.15 0.68
C ALA A 197 4.05 -6.00 -0.52
N ILE A 198 4.20 -5.38 -1.70
CA ILE A 198 4.67 -6.08 -2.91
C ILE A 198 6.17 -6.32 -2.85
N LEU A 199 6.99 -5.32 -2.48
CA LEU A 199 8.45 -5.41 -2.60
C LEU A 199 9.13 -6.21 -1.49
N GLY A 200 8.51 -6.35 -0.31
CA GLY A 200 9.12 -7.00 0.84
C GLY A 200 10.51 -6.42 1.16
N PRO A 201 11.58 -7.23 1.20
CA PRO A 201 12.92 -6.78 1.57
C PRO A 201 13.48 -5.74 0.58
N PHE A 202 13.08 -5.79 -0.70
CA PHE A 202 13.53 -4.81 -1.70
C PHE A 202 13.01 -3.40 -1.42
N TYR A 203 12.00 -3.24 -0.55
CA TYR A 203 11.49 -1.93 -0.18
C TYR A 203 12.54 -1.08 0.57
N LEU A 204 13.42 -1.71 1.35
CA LEU A 204 14.44 -1.06 2.18
C LEU A 204 15.88 -1.46 1.82
N ASN A 205 16.08 -2.63 1.19
CA ASN A 205 17.41 -3.13 0.84
C ASN A 205 17.87 -2.58 -0.52
N TYR A 206 18.40 -1.36 -0.56
CA TYR A 206 18.80 -0.71 -1.83
C TYR A 206 20.05 -1.34 -2.43
N SER A 207 21.11 -1.44 -1.62
CA SER A 207 22.42 -1.94 -2.02
C SER A 207 23.01 -2.85 -0.95
N PRO A 208 23.97 -3.73 -1.30
CA PRO A 208 24.73 -4.49 -0.31
C PRO A 208 25.47 -3.60 0.68
N HIS A 209 25.94 -2.42 0.25
CA HIS A 209 26.62 -1.45 1.11
C HIS A 209 25.68 -0.88 2.19
N LEU A 210 24.43 -0.55 1.82
CA LEU A 210 23.44 -0.08 2.77
C LEU A 210 23.06 -1.19 3.76
N VAL A 211 22.87 -2.41 3.27
CA VAL A 211 22.58 -3.58 4.12
C VAL A 211 23.73 -3.84 5.11
N GLN A 212 25.00 -3.71 4.68
CA GLN A 212 26.14 -3.77 5.60
C GLN A 212 26.17 -2.60 6.60
N ALA A 213 25.82 -1.39 6.20
CA ALA A 213 25.76 -0.24 7.11
C ALA A 213 24.71 -0.46 8.20
N LEU A 214 23.52 -0.95 7.83
CA LEU A 214 22.45 -1.34 8.76
C LEU A 214 22.89 -2.45 9.72
N LYS A 215 23.54 -3.48 9.19
CA LYS A 215 24.12 -4.59 9.98
C LYS A 215 25.12 -4.11 11.04
N ASN A 216 25.82 -3.00 10.78
CA ASN A 216 26.89 -2.47 11.64
C ASN A 216 26.43 -1.40 12.65
N ILE A 217 25.13 -1.08 12.73
CA ILE A 217 24.60 -0.20 13.79
C ILE A 217 25.00 -0.81 15.15
N PRO A 218 25.51 -0.02 16.12
CA PRO A 218 26.09 -0.56 17.36
C PRO A 218 25.19 -1.56 18.10
N ILE A 219 23.90 -1.26 18.20
CA ILE A 219 22.93 -2.13 18.88
C ILE A 219 22.63 -3.40 18.06
N VAL A 220 22.45 -3.25 16.75
CA VAL A 220 22.15 -4.35 15.82
C VAL A 220 23.31 -5.33 15.75
N ARG A 221 24.54 -4.83 15.86
CA ARG A 221 25.76 -5.64 15.88
C ARG A 221 25.81 -6.60 17.06
N THR A 222 25.16 -6.26 18.18
CA THR A 222 25.13 -7.11 19.37
C THR A 222 24.02 -8.15 19.38
N GLU A 223 23.14 -8.16 18.36
CA GLU A 223 21.96 -9.03 18.29
C GLU A 223 22.17 -10.17 17.25
N PRO A 224 22.46 -11.42 17.67
CA PRO A 224 22.80 -12.50 16.75
C PRO A 224 21.71 -12.82 15.71
N SER A 225 20.43 -12.74 16.10
CA SER A 225 19.30 -12.97 15.18
C SER A 225 19.19 -11.90 14.10
N ALA A 226 19.39 -10.64 14.46
CA ALA A 226 19.43 -9.53 13.51
C ALA A 226 20.61 -9.69 12.56
N GLN A 227 21.80 -10.06 13.08
CA GLN A 227 22.96 -10.38 12.24
C GLN A 227 22.64 -11.50 11.24
N HIS A 228 22.01 -12.60 11.67
CA HIS A 228 21.59 -13.70 10.81
C HIS A 228 20.64 -13.23 9.70
N MET A 229 19.65 -12.38 10.00
CA MET A 229 18.79 -11.77 8.99
C MET A 229 19.58 -10.99 7.92
N TYR A 230 20.53 -10.13 8.33
CA TYR A 230 21.37 -9.40 7.38
C TYR A 230 22.27 -10.33 6.55
N HIS A 231 22.75 -11.43 7.16
CA HIS A 231 23.48 -12.48 6.43
C HIS A 231 22.61 -13.13 5.36
N ILE A 232 21.34 -13.46 5.64
CA ILE A 232 20.40 -13.96 4.65
C ILE A 232 20.27 -12.98 3.48
N TYR A 233 20.06 -11.68 3.77
CA TYR A 233 19.92 -10.68 2.72
C TYR A 233 21.14 -10.58 1.80
N LEU A 234 22.34 -10.63 2.37
CA LEU A 234 23.59 -10.56 1.61
C LEU A 234 23.85 -11.86 0.83
N GLN A 235 23.70 -13.03 1.47
CA GLN A 235 23.94 -14.34 0.86
C GLN A 235 23.01 -14.58 -0.33
N PHE A 236 21.73 -14.26 -0.20
CA PHE A 236 20.73 -14.46 -1.25
C PHE A 236 20.57 -13.26 -2.19
N SER A 237 21.45 -12.26 -2.10
CA SER A 237 21.41 -11.07 -2.95
C SER A 237 20.03 -10.38 -2.94
N LEU A 238 19.41 -10.27 -1.77
CA LEU A 238 18.08 -9.68 -1.57
C LEU A 238 18.17 -8.14 -1.47
N THR A 239 18.80 -7.53 -2.46
CA THR A 239 18.87 -6.07 -2.63
C THR A 239 18.38 -5.67 -4.02
N ARG A 240 17.96 -4.40 -4.18
CA ARG A 240 17.56 -3.85 -5.48
C ARG A 240 18.67 -3.98 -6.52
N GLN A 241 19.93 -3.74 -6.12
CA GLN A 241 21.08 -3.77 -7.03
C GLN A 241 21.46 -5.18 -7.50
N THR A 242 21.36 -6.17 -6.62
CA THR A 242 21.90 -7.50 -6.90
C THR A 242 20.86 -8.47 -7.43
N SER A 243 19.61 -8.39 -6.97
CA SER A 243 18.59 -9.37 -7.31
C SER A 243 18.03 -9.22 -8.73
N PRO A 244 17.98 -10.29 -9.55
CA PRO A 244 17.26 -10.27 -10.82
C PRO A 244 15.74 -10.22 -10.66
N LEU A 245 15.21 -10.54 -9.46
CA LEU A 245 13.76 -10.50 -9.18
C LEU A 245 13.23 -9.07 -9.00
N TYR A 246 14.11 -8.12 -8.69
CA TYR A 246 13.70 -6.77 -8.35
C TYR A 246 12.95 -6.06 -9.48
N ILE A 247 13.51 -6.06 -10.71
CA ILE A 247 12.89 -5.38 -11.88
C ILE A 247 11.48 -5.94 -12.16
N PRO A 248 11.26 -7.25 -12.34
CA PRO A 248 9.92 -7.80 -12.57
C PRO A 248 8.93 -7.47 -11.44
N GLN A 249 9.36 -7.53 -10.18
CA GLN A 249 8.50 -7.31 -9.01
C GLN A 249 8.10 -5.84 -8.86
N VAL A 250 9.05 -4.91 -9.02
CA VAL A 250 8.77 -3.47 -8.95
C VAL A 250 7.99 -2.97 -10.17
N ALA A 251 8.16 -3.62 -11.33
CA ALA A 251 7.34 -3.37 -12.51
C ALA A 251 5.89 -3.87 -12.32
N PHE A 252 5.67 -5.03 -11.69
CA PHE A 252 4.33 -5.45 -11.30
C PHE A 252 3.63 -4.42 -10.39
N PHE A 253 4.34 -3.92 -9.38
CA PHE A 253 3.86 -2.80 -8.56
C PHE A 253 3.52 -1.57 -9.41
N ALA A 254 4.40 -1.16 -10.33
CA ALA A 254 4.19 0.02 -11.15
C ALA A 254 2.93 -0.10 -12.01
N GLY A 255 2.71 -1.26 -12.65
CA GLY A 255 1.51 -1.53 -13.42
C GLY A 255 0.23 -1.46 -12.59
N LEU A 256 0.26 -2.07 -11.41
CA LEU A 256 -0.84 -2.06 -10.45
C LEU A 256 -1.17 -0.63 -10.01
N ALA A 257 -0.14 0.15 -9.65
CA ALA A 257 -0.27 1.56 -9.26
C ALA A 257 -0.84 2.40 -10.40
N MET A 258 -0.26 2.30 -11.59
CA MET A 258 -0.71 3.06 -12.77
C MET A 258 -2.18 2.81 -13.08
N ALA A 259 -2.62 1.54 -13.08
CA ALA A 259 -3.99 1.20 -13.41
C ALA A 259 -4.98 1.63 -12.31
N PHE A 260 -4.61 1.43 -11.04
CA PHE A 260 -5.45 1.84 -9.92
C PHE A 260 -5.66 3.36 -9.88
N LEU A 261 -4.56 4.13 -9.99
CA LEU A 261 -4.61 5.59 -9.98
C LEU A 261 -5.38 6.14 -11.19
N ARG A 262 -5.23 5.52 -12.36
CA ARG A 262 -5.96 5.90 -13.58
C ARG A 262 -7.47 5.65 -13.45
N ALA A 263 -7.85 4.56 -12.77
CA ALA A 263 -9.25 4.24 -12.50
C ALA A 263 -9.87 5.17 -11.46
N LEU A 264 -9.09 5.55 -10.43
CA LEU A 264 -9.51 6.49 -9.40
C LEU A 264 -9.69 7.92 -9.96
N GLU A 265 -8.81 8.35 -10.87
CA GLU A 265 -8.79 9.71 -11.36
C GLU A 265 -8.42 9.79 -12.84
N LYS A 266 -9.35 10.37 -13.63
CA LYS A 266 -9.17 10.48 -15.07
C LYS A 266 -8.34 11.70 -15.49
N ARG A 267 -8.23 12.71 -14.63
CA ARG A 267 -7.51 13.96 -14.93
C ARG A 267 -6.01 13.74 -14.85
N ALA A 268 -5.31 14.05 -15.95
CA ALA A 268 -3.85 13.87 -16.06
C ALA A 268 -3.06 14.58 -14.94
N ARG A 269 -3.55 15.73 -14.44
CA ARG A 269 -2.85 16.51 -13.39
C ARG A 269 -2.62 15.69 -12.12
N ILE A 270 -3.65 15.04 -11.58
CA ILE A 270 -3.54 14.26 -10.34
C ILE A 270 -2.84 12.93 -10.62
N TYR A 271 -3.13 12.32 -11.78
CA TYR A 271 -2.47 11.09 -12.23
C TYR A 271 -0.94 11.24 -12.29
N LEU A 272 -0.43 12.41 -12.67
CA LEU A 272 1.00 12.75 -12.66
C LEU A 272 1.50 13.23 -11.29
N LEU A 273 0.71 14.07 -10.60
CA LEU A 273 1.13 14.68 -9.33
C LEU A 273 1.32 13.65 -8.22
N ALA A 274 0.46 12.63 -8.13
CA ALA A 274 0.55 11.64 -7.06
C ALA A 274 1.87 10.82 -7.13
N PRO A 275 2.25 10.19 -8.25
CA PRO A 275 3.55 9.53 -8.40
C PRO A 275 4.73 10.47 -8.22
N PHE A 276 4.63 11.72 -8.66
CA PHE A 276 5.68 12.72 -8.48
C PHE A 276 5.93 13.01 -6.99
N LEU A 277 4.87 13.38 -6.25
CA LEU A 277 4.98 13.68 -4.82
C LEU A 277 5.40 12.44 -4.02
N TRP A 278 4.88 11.26 -4.36
CA TRP A 278 5.31 10.02 -3.72
C TRP A 278 6.80 9.73 -3.97
N SER A 279 7.31 10.00 -5.18
CA SER A 279 8.73 9.89 -5.49
C SER A 279 9.59 10.84 -4.65
N LEU A 280 9.12 12.09 -4.43
CA LEU A 280 9.80 13.04 -3.55
C LEU A 280 9.79 12.59 -2.09
N LEU A 281 8.69 12.01 -1.61
CA LEU A 281 8.59 11.48 -0.25
C LEU A 281 9.56 10.30 -0.03
N LEU A 282 9.64 9.37 -0.99
CA LEU A 282 10.61 8.28 -0.95
C LEU A 282 12.04 8.81 -0.95
N MET A 283 12.35 9.76 -1.83
CA MET A 283 13.65 10.40 -1.89
C MET A 283 14.04 11.04 -0.56
N GLY A 284 13.13 11.82 0.04
CA GLY A 284 13.35 12.45 1.35
C GLY A 284 13.59 11.44 2.46
N ARG A 285 12.80 10.36 2.49
CA ARG A 285 12.98 9.24 3.43
C ARG A 285 14.36 8.58 3.26
N ASP A 286 14.77 8.34 2.02
CA ASP A 286 16.01 7.62 1.71
C ASP A 286 17.24 8.46 2.06
N LEU A 287 17.20 9.77 1.77
CA LEU A 287 18.22 10.73 2.22
C LEU A 287 18.29 10.81 3.75
N TYR A 288 17.14 10.80 4.43
CA TYR A 288 17.09 10.75 5.89
C TYR A 288 17.73 9.46 6.44
N THR A 289 17.53 8.31 5.80
CA THR A 289 18.19 7.06 6.18
C THR A 289 19.71 7.17 6.10
N LEU A 290 20.26 7.77 5.03
CA LEU A 290 21.72 7.96 4.91
C LEU A 290 22.28 8.83 6.04
N TYR A 291 21.57 9.90 6.38
CA TYR A 291 21.93 10.78 7.50
C TYR A 291 21.88 10.04 8.84
N PHE A 292 20.78 9.33 9.11
CA PHE A 292 20.58 8.59 10.35
C PHE A 292 21.68 7.55 10.59
N LEU A 293 22.09 6.84 9.53
CA LEU A 293 23.12 5.81 9.60
C LEU A 293 24.55 6.34 9.68
N HIS A 294 24.74 7.67 9.64
CA HIS A 294 26.05 8.28 9.44
C HIS A 294 26.80 7.66 8.26
N TYR A 295 26.07 7.35 7.18
CA TYR A 295 26.59 6.56 6.06
C TYR A 295 27.80 7.26 5.45
N ARG A 296 28.94 6.57 5.35
CA ARG A 296 30.23 7.15 4.92
C ARG A 296 30.67 8.38 5.72
N GLY A 297 30.35 8.42 7.02
CA GLY A 297 30.78 9.50 7.91
C GLY A 297 29.96 10.78 7.77
N ILE A 298 28.74 10.71 7.22
CA ILE A 298 27.80 11.84 7.25
C ILE A 298 27.46 12.15 8.71
N VAL A 299 27.81 13.35 9.18
CA VAL A 299 27.41 13.89 10.49
C VAL A 299 26.48 15.10 10.33
N HIS A 300 26.54 15.77 9.17
CA HIS A 300 25.76 16.96 8.89
C HIS A 300 24.95 16.82 7.59
N VAL A 301 23.78 17.47 7.54
CA VAL A 301 22.85 17.40 6.40
C VAL A 301 23.48 17.87 5.09
N ASN A 302 24.39 18.85 5.15
CA ASN A 302 25.11 19.36 3.97
C ASN A 302 26.09 18.33 3.35
N GLN A 303 26.46 17.27 4.08
CA GLN A 303 27.33 16.20 3.58
C GLN A 303 26.55 15.10 2.83
N ILE A 304 25.22 15.09 2.92
CA ILE A 304 24.38 14.08 2.26
C ILE A 304 24.53 14.17 0.74
N LEU A 305 24.47 15.37 0.17
CA LEU A 305 24.41 15.55 -1.28
C LEU A 305 25.67 15.03 -2.01
N PRO A 306 26.91 15.33 -1.56
CA PRO A 306 28.11 14.74 -2.17
C PRO A 306 28.11 13.22 -2.18
N VAL A 307 27.67 12.58 -1.09
CA VAL A 307 27.61 11.10 -0.98
C VAL A 307 26.50 10.54 -1.87
N ALA A 308 25.32 11.17 -1.85
CA ALA A 308 24.18 10.78 -2.66
C ALA A 308 24.50 10.83 -4.17
N LEU A 309 25.22 11.85 -4.64
CA LEU A 309 25.60 11.98 -6.06
C LEU A 309 26.57 10.88 -6.52
N GLN A 310 27.37 10.30 -5.62
CA GLN A 310 28.27 9.19 -5.96
C GLN A 310 27.53 7.85 -6.10
N GLU A 311 26.42 7.66 -5.37
CA GLU A 311 25.65 6.42 -5.37
C GLU A 311 24.14 6.70 -5.58
N PRO A 312 23.72 7.02 -6.83
CA PRO A 312 22.32 7.37 -7.12
C PRO A 312 21.30 6.32 -6.69
N SER A 313 21.69 5.04 -6.70
CA SER A 313 20.86 3.91 -6.25
C SER A 313 20.37 4.00 -4.80
N LEU A 314 20.99 4.83 -3.96
CA LEU A 314 20.65 4.97 -2.54
C LEU A 314 19.51 5.95 -2.27
N TRP A 315 19.21 6.86 -3.20
CA TRP A 315 18.24 7.94 -2.97
C TRP A 315 17.29 8.17 -4.14
N LEU A 316 17.65 7.74 -5.35
CA LEU A 316 16.74 7.83 -6.49
C LEU A 316 15.52 6.94 -6.23
N PRO A 317 14.30 7.50 -6.35
CA PRO A 317 13.08 6.76 -6.09
C PRO A 317 12.78 5.79 -7.22
N ILE A 318 11.90 4.83 -6.95
CA ILE A 318 11.31 3.94 -7.96
C ILE A 318 10.77 4.81 -9.12
N PRO A 319 11.13 4.56 -10.40
CA PRO A 319 10.85 5.46 -11.52
C PRO A 319 9.39 5.40 -11.99
N LEU A 320 8.44 5.29 -11.05
CA LEU A 320 7.00 5.24 -11.31
C LEU A 320 6.52 6.49 -12.04
N PHE A 321 7.05 7.67 -11.70
CA PHE A 321 6.71 8.92 -12.38
C PHE A 321 7.08 8.87 -13.88
N ALA A 322 8.23 8.30 -14.24
CA ALA A 322 8.63 8.15 -15.64
C ALA A 322 7.67 7.24 -16.42
N ALA A 323 7.24 6.13 -15.79
CA ALA A 323 6.25 5.22 -16.39
C ALA A 323 4.88 5.89 -16.60
N VAL A 324 4.41 6.64 -15.60
CA VAL A 324 3.13 7.37 -15.63
C VAL A 324 3.17 8.51 -16.66
N LEU A 325 4.28 9.23 -16.75
CA LEU A 325 4.49 10.27 -17.75
C LEU A 325 4.46 9.66 -19.16
N THR A 326 5.19 8.57 -19.37
CA THR A 326 5.18 7.81 -20.64
C THR A 326 3.78 7.37 -21.00
N PHE A 327 3.05 6.74 -20.08
CA PHE A 327 1.66 6.34 -20.30
C PHE A 327 0.78 7.52 -20.68
N THR A 328 0.91 8.66 -19.98
CA THR A 328 0.10 9.85 -20.22
C THR A 328 0.36 10.45 -21.61
N LEU A 329 1.60 10.44 -22.07
CA LEU A 329 1.98 10.90 -23.41
C LEU A 329 1.46 9.93 -24.49
N LEU A 330 1.69 8.62 -24.31
CA LEU A 330 1.23 7.60 -25.26
C LEU A 330 -0.30 7.53 -25.36
N HIS A 331 -1.01 7.74 -24.26
CA HIS A 331 -2.47 7.72 -24.25
C HIS A 331 -3.12 8.89 -25.02
N ARG A 332 -2.34 9.90 -25.43
CA ARG A 332 -2.81 10.95 -26.36
C ARG A 332 -2.67 10.57 -27.83
N THR A 333 -2.09 9.41 -28.12
CA THR A 333 -1.88 8.90 -29.48
C THR A 333 -2.96 7.86 -29.84
N SER A 334 -2.86 7.23 -31.01
CA SER A 334 -3.75 6.14 -31.45
C SER A 334 -3.44 4.77 -30.80
N PHE A 335 -2.49 4.70 -29.87
CA PHE A 335 -2.15 3.44 -29.22
C PHE A 335 -3.26 2.91 -28.31
N THR A 336 -3.43 1.59 -28.34
CA THR A 336 -4.32 0.89 -27.40
C THR A 336 -3.77 0.96 -25.98
N GLU A 337 -4.66 0.82 -24.99
CA GLU A 337 -4.27 0.90 -23.58
C GLU A 337 -3.21 -0.16 -23.22
N THR A 338 -3.35 -1.38 -23.75
CA THR A 338 -2.37 -2.47 -23.58
C THR A 338 -0.99 -2.07 -24.09
N ARG A 339 -0.91 -1.45 -25.28
CA ARG A 339 0.36 -0.96 -25.83
C ARG A 339 0.96 0.16 -24.98
N CYS A 340 0.12 1.04 -24.43
CA CYS A 340 0.58 2.08 -23.51
C CYS A 340 1.22 1.49 -22.25
N TYR A 341 0.63 0.46 -21.62
CA TYR A 341 1.25 -0.21 -20.47
C TYR A 341 2.55 -0.93 -20.83
N LEU A 342 2.59 -1.67 -21.94
CA LEU A 342 3.80 -2.38 -22.37
C LEU A 342 4.97 -1.41 -22.60
N LEU A 343 4.75 -0.34 -23.37
CA LEU A 343 5.78 0.67 -23.64
C LEU A 343 6.22 1.41 -22.37
N SER A 344 5.27 1.74 -21.50
CA SER A 344 5.59 2.36 -20.19
C SER A 344 6.41 1.41 -19.32
N GLY A 345 6.15 0.09 -19.40
CA GLY A 345 6.91 -0.92 -18.68
C GLY A 345 8.33 -1.13 -19.22
N ILE A 346 8.54 -0.98 -20.54
CA ILE A 346 9.89 -0.96 -21.12
C ILE A 346 10.67 0.25 -20.57
N VAL A 347 10.10 1.46 -20.66
CA VAL A 347 10.75 2.68 -20.13
C VAL A 347 11.04 2.54 -18.64
N PHE A 348 10.07 2.06 -17.86
CA PHE A 348 10.24 1.79 -16.44
C PHE A 348 11.37 0.80 -16.16
N GLY A 349 11.43 -0.31 -16.90
CA GLY A 349 12.47 -1.32 -16.75
C GLY A 349 13.87 -0.78 -17.07
N VAL A 350 14.00 0.00 -18.15
CA VAL A 350 15.27 0.67 -18.53
C VAL A 350 15.70 1.69 -17.47
N CYS A 351 14.78 2.53 -16.97
CA CYS A 351 15.09 3.46 -15.88
C CYS A 351 15.51 2.71 -14.61
N THR A 352 14.79 1.64 -14.24
CA THR A 352 15.11 0.83 -13.06
C THR A 352 16.49 0.18 -13.20
N PHE A 353 16.80 -0.34 -14.38
CA PHE A 353 18.14 -0.84 -14.70
C PHE A 353 19.21 0.24 -14.52
N GLY A 354 19.03 1.41 -15.12
CA GLY A 354 20.01 2.51 -15.04
C GLY A 354 20.22 3.08 -13.64
N ILE A 355 19.27 2.88 -12.71
CA ILE A 355 19.41 3.34 -11.32
C ILE A 355 20.13 2.31 -10.44
N TRP A 356 19.76 1.03 -10.53
CA TRP A 356 20.21 0.02 -9.55
C TRP A 356 21.16 -1.03 -10.11
N HIS A 357 21.31 -1.19 -11.42
CA HIS A 357 22.10 -2.29 -11.97
C HIS A 357 23.27 -1.79 -12.81
N ASP A 358 24.43 -2.37 -12.57
CA ASP A 358 25.70 -2.11 -13.26
C ASP A 358 26.00 -3.18 -14.34
N THR A 359 25.35 -4.34 -14.26
CA THR A 359 25.66 -5.49 -15.10
C THR A 359 24.91 -5.39 -16.45
N PRO A 360 25.59 -5.20 -17.60
CA PRO A 360 24.94 -4.81 -18.85
C PRO A 360 23.80 -5.72 -19.31
N TRP A 361 23.90 -7.04 -19.14
CA TRP A 361 22.86 -7.97 -19.58
C TRP A 361 21.53 -7.80 -18.85
N LYS A 362 21.53 -7.25 -17.62
CA LYS A 362 20.30 -7.04 -16.84
C LYS A 362 19.37 -6.01 -17.48
N VAL A 363 19.83 -5.21 -18.47
CA VAL A 363 18.95 -4.35 -19.28
C VAL A 363 17.88 -5.16 -20.03
N LEU A 364 18.19 -6.43 -20.37
CA LEU A 364 17.24 -7.34 -21.01
C LEU A 364 16.03 -7.66 -20.11
N LEU A 365 16.14 -7.43 -18.79
CA LEU A 365 15.02 -7.53 -17.85
C LEU A 365 13.96 -6.43 -18.07
N ALA A 366 14.20 -5.43 -18.94
CA ALA A 366 13.17 -4.50 -19.37
C ALA A 366 12.03 -5.17 -20.17
N LEU A 367 12.31 -6.28 -20.85
CA LEU A 367 11.28 -7.05 -21.57
C LEU A 367 10.28 -7.73 -20.61
N PRO A 368 10.72 -8.52 -19.61
CA PRO A 368 9.79 -9.04 -18.59
C PRO A 368 9.17 -7.92 -17.76
N ALA A 369 9.85 -6.77 -17.57
CA ALA A 369 9.24 -5.60 -16.93
C ALA A 369 7.96 -5.15 -17.68
N ALA A 370 7.98 -5.09 -19.01
CA ALA A 370 6.79 -4.75 -19.79
C ALA A 370 5.59 -5.69 -19.52
N LEU A 371 5.84 -7.00 -19.50
CA LEU A 371 4.80 -8.01 -19.23
C LEU A 371 4.28 -7.93 -17.79
N THR A 372 5.16 -7.71 -16.82
CA THR A 372 4.79 -7.57 -15.41
C THR A 372 4.02 -6.27 -15.14
N VAL A 373 4.36 -5.15 -15.78
CA VAL A 373 3.54 -3.93 -15.76
C VAL A 373 2.14 -4.23 -16.29
N LEU A 374 2.03 -4.94 -17.41
CA LEU A 374 0.72 -5.31 -17.95
C LEU A 374 -0.06 -6.22 -16.97
N GLY A 375 0.59 -7.24 -16.39
CA GLY A 375 0.00 -8.10 -15.36
C GLY A 375 -0.49 -7.32 -14.15
N GLY A 376 0.35 -6.42 -13.61
CA GLY A 376 0.01 -5.52 -12.52
C GLY A 376 -1.19 -4.65 -12.86
N SER A 377 -1.29 -4.15 -14.09
CA SER A 377 -2.40 -3.30 -14.53
C SER A 377 -3.76 -3.99 -14.43
N TYR A 378 -3.84 -5.30 -14.73
CA TYR A 378 -5.06 -6.07 -14.57
C TYR A 378 -5.47 -6.19 -13.10
N VAL A 379 -4.51 -6.40 -12.21
CA VAL A 379 -4.74 -6.45 -10.76
C VAL A 379 -5.18 -5.08 -10.23
N GLY A 380 -4.54 -3.99 -10.66
CA GLY A 380 -4.94 -2.63 -10.29
C GLY A 380 -6.39 -2.30 -10.70
N LYS A 381 -6.80 -2.69 -11.92
CA LYS A 381 -8.21 -2.56 -12.37
C LYS A 381 -9.15 -3.42 -11.54
N TRP A 382 -8.76 -4.65 -11.21
CA TRP A 382 -9.57 -5.54 -10.36
C TRP A 382 -9.74 -4.97 -8.95
N LEU A 383 -8.69 -4.45 -8.32
CA LEU A 383 -8.75 -3.78 -7.02
C LEU A 383 -9.69 -2.57 -7.03
N TYR A 384 -9.67 -1.76 -8.09
CA TYR A 384 -10.60 -0.64 -8.21
C TYR A 384 -12.06 -1.13 -8.31
N ARG A 385 -12.33 -2.16 -9.14
CA ARG A 385 -13.68 -2.75 -9.27
C ARG A 385 -14.18 -3.36 -7.97
N LEU A 386 -13.31 -4.03 -7.23
CA LEU A 386 -13.60 -4.61 -5.91
C LEU A 386 -14.16 -3.55 -4.96
N MET A 387 -13.58 -2.35 -4.94
CA MET A 387 -14.06 -1.25 -4.08
C MET A 387 -15.37 -0.63 -4.57
N GLU A 388 -15.55 -0.50 -5.88
CA GLU A 388 -16.73 0.16 -6.45
C GLU A 388 -17.97 -0.72 -6.41
N LYS A 389 -17.81 -2.02 -6.68
CA LYS A 389 -18.89 -3.00 -6.78
C LYS A 389 -18.49 -4.31 -6.10
N PRO A 390 -18.39 -4.33 -4.75
CA PRO A 390 -17.94 -5.50 -4.03
C PRO A 390 -18.93 -6.65 -4.17
N THR A 391 -18.43 -7.85 -4.49
CA THR A 391 -19.17 -9.11 -4.38
C THR A 391 -18.60 -9.94 -3.22
N LEU A 392 -19.38 -10.86 -2.65
CA LEU A 392 -18.88 -11.72 -1.57
C LEU A 392 -17.65 -12.52 -2.02
N GLU A 393 -17.71 -13.06 -3.23
CA GLU A 393 -16.64 -13.85 -3.82
C GLU A 393 -15.36 -13.03 -4.01
N ASP A 394 -15.47 -11.83 -4.59
CA ASP A 394 -14.30 -10.96 -4.79
C ASP A 394 -13.67 -10.53 -3.47
N LEU A 395 -14.49 -10.21 -2.46
CA LEU A 395 -14.02 -9.84 -1.12
C LEU A 395 -13.30 -11.01 -0.43
N MET A 396 -13.88 -12.20 -0.46
CA MET A 396 -13.27 -13.38 0.15
C MET A 396 -11.97 -13.77 -0.57
N ARG A 397 -11.95 -13.70 -1.91
CA ARG A 397 -10.73 -13.91 -2.69
C ARG A 397 -9.66 -12.89 -2.34
N PHE A 398 -10.02 -11.60 -2.26
CA PHE A 398 -9.09 -10.54 -1.87
C PHE A 398 -8.48 -10.80 -0.49
N LEU A 399 -9.32 -11.01 0.53
CA LEU A 399 -8.86 -11.26 1.90
C LEU A 399 -8.03 -12.54 2.01
N LEU A 400 -8.42 -13.62 1.32
CA LEU A 400 -7.67 -14.87 1.33
C LEU A 400 -6.29 -14.68 0.69
N ILE A 401 -6.21 -13.97 -0.44
CA ILE A 401 -4.95 -13.69 -1.13
C ILE A 401 -4.04 -12.81 -0.26
N THR A 402 -4.53 -11.66 0.20
CA THR A 402 -3.70 -10.67 0.89
C THR A 402 -3.39 -11.07 2.33
N CYS A 403 -4.36 -11.58 3.08
CA CYS A 403 -4.20 -11.84 4.50
C CYS A 403 -3.74 -13.26 4.84
N ALA A 404 -3.65 -14.18 3.87
CA ALA A 404 -3.26 -15.56 4.16
C ALA A 404 -2.30 -16.17 3.11
N GLN A 405 -2.70 -16.24 1.84
CA GLN A 405 -1.94 -16.98 0.82
C GLN A 405 -0.58 -16.35 0.53
N ILE A 406 -0.53 -15.04 0.29
CA ILE A 406 0.75 -14.36 0.03
C ILE A 406 1.67 -14.44 1.26
N PRO A 407 1.23 -14.08 2.49
CA PRO A 407 2.08 -14.21 3.67
C PRO A 407 2.56 -15.64 3.93
N ALA A 408 1.71 -16.66 3.74
CA ALA A 408 2.09 -18.06 3.92
C ALA A 408 3.16 -18.48 2.89
N LEU A 409 2.99 -18.12 1.62
CA LEU A 409 3.97 -18.42 0.57
C LEU A 409 5.32 -17.76 0.86
N LEU A 410 5.31 -16.47 1.22
CA LEU A 410 6.52 -15.74 1.58
C LEU A 410 7.19 -16.33 2.82
N GLY A 411 6.40 -16.77 3.81
CA GLY A 411 6.90 -17.49 4.98
C GLY A 411 7.63 -18.78 4.67
N VAL A 412 7.14 -19.57 3.70
CA VAL A 412 7.83 -20.78 3.23
C VAL A 412 9.18 -20.40 2.61
N VAL A 413 9.22 -19.32 1.82
CA VAL A 413 10.47 -18.79 1.25
C VAL A 413 11.41 -18.34 2.38
N ASP A 414 10.94 -17.58 3.36
CA ASP A 414 11.74 -17.15 4.52
C ASP A 414 12.35 -18.33 5.29
N LEU A 415 11.56 -19.34 5.61
CA LEU A 415 12.03 -20.54 6.30
C LEU A 415 13.09 -21.30 5.50
N PHE A 416 12.92 -21.38 4.17
CA PHE A 416 13.93 -21.96 3.29
C PHE A 416 15.25 -21.15 3.33
N LEU A 417 15.17 -19.83 3.25
CA LEU A 417 16.33 -18.93 3.30
C LEU A 417 17.08 -19.05 4.64
N ARG A 418 16.34 -19.08 5.75
CA ARG A 418 16.88 -19.27 7.10
C ARG A 418 17.57 -20.61 7.25
N ARG A 419 16.92 -21.71 6.83
CA ARG A 419 17.50 -23.05 6.88
C ARG A 419 18.77 -23.17 6.04
N SER A 420 18.85 -22.42 4.94
CA SER A 420 19.97 -22.44 3.99
C SER A 420 21.09 -21.45 4.34
N THR A 421 20.93 -20.69 5.42
CA THR A 421 21.93 -19.74 5.92
C THR A 421 22.38 -20.20 7.30
N PRO A 422 23.61 -20.74 7.46
CA PRO A 422 24.10 -21.12 8.78
C PRO A 422 24.17 -19.89 9.69
N PHE A 423 23.90 -20.09 10.99
CA PHE A 423 24.17 -19.06 11.98
C PHE A 423 25.68 -18.79 12.03
N PRO A 424 26.12 -17.52 11.95
CA PRO A 424 27.53 -17.16 11.98
C PRO A 424 28.20 -17.43 13.34
#